data_AF-A0A7R8XCW2-F1
#
_entry.id   AF-A0A7R8XCW2-F1
#
_cell.length_a   1.000
_cell.length_b   1.000
_cell.length_c   1.000
_cell.angle_alpha   90.00
_cell.angle_beta   90.00
_cell.angle_gamma   90.00
#
_symmetry.space_group_name_H-M   'P 1'
#
loop_
_entity.id
_entity.type
_entity.pdbx_description
1 polymer ?
#
loop_
_entity_poly.entity_id
_entity_poly.type
_entity_poly.pdbx_seq_one_letter_code
_entity_poly.pdbx_strand_id
1 'polypeptide(L)'
;MRVCLAESESGRTTTKTNLNKNKSKDFGIFQINNKYWCSPPATGGCKIPCQSLLNDDISDDAKCAKTIYKSSGFKAWYGWRAKCQGKNTAVYLRGCNL
;
A
#
# COMPACT_ATOMS: atom_id res chain seq x y z
N MET A 1 -4.01 7.49 -6.91
CA MET A 1 -4.00 6.63 -5.71
C MET A 1 -5.37 6.75 -5.05
N ARG A 2 -5.97 5.69 -4.49
CA ARG A 2 -7.31 5.80 -3.87
C ARG A 2 -7.21 5.91 -2.35
N VAL A 3 -7.91 6.86 -1.73
CA VAL A 3 -7.91 7.07 -0.27
C VAL A 3 -8.42 5.84 0.48
N CYS A 4 -9.46 5.16 -0.05
CA CYS A 4 -9.98 3.93 0.55
C CYS A 4 -8.91 2.83 0.68
N LEU A 5 -7.94 2.75 -0.25
CA LEU A 5 -6.85 1.77 -0.16
C LEU A 5 -6.02 2.02 1.10
N ALA A 6 -5.48 3.23 1.25
CA ALA A 6 -4.69 3.62 2.41
C ALA A 6 -5.46 3.44 3.72
N GLU A 7 -6.73 3.83 3.75
CA GLU A 7 -7.62 3.59 4.90
C GLU A 7 -7.73 2.10 5.24
N SER A 8 -8.03 1.27 4.23
CA SER A 8 -8.37 -0.13 4.42
C SER A 8 -7.19 -0.99 4.88
N GLU A 9 -5.98 -0.62 4.43
CA GLU A 9 -4.72 -1.34 4.64
C GLU A 9 -4.03 -0.86 5.92
N SER A 10 -3.75 0.45 6.01
CA SER A 10 -2.98 1.00 7.12
C SER A 10 -3.80 1.81 8.12
N GLY A 11 -4.99 2.30 7.75
CA GLY A 11 -5.64 3.35 8.52
C GLY A 11 -4.92 4.68 8.37
N ARG A 12 -4.27 4.90 7.20
CA ARG A 12 -3.44 6.08 6.87
C ARG A 12 -2.14 6.22 7.66
N THR A 13 -1.72 5.20 8.40
CA THR A 13 -0.46 5.21 9.13
C THR A 13 0.71 4.84 8.23
N THR A 14 1.64 5.78 8.00
CA THR A 14 2.83 5.64 7.14
C THR A 14 3.88 4.68 7.69
N THR A 15 3.95 4.50 9.01
CA THR A 15 4.95 3.63 9.66
C THR A 15 4.42 2.24 10.00
N LYS A 16 3.20 1.90 9.56
CA LYS A 16 2.56 0.63 9.93
C LYS A 16 3.28 -0.54 9.28
N THR A 17 3.49 -1.60 10.06
CA THR A 17 3.92 -2.88 9.53
C THR A 17 3.04 -4.02 10.02
N ASN A 18 2.94 -5.07 9.21
CA ASN A 18 2.15 -6.26 9.52
C ASN A 18 2.94 -7.53 9.19
N LEU A 19 3.00 -8.49 10.11
CA LEU A 19 3.62 -9.79 9.87
C LEU A 19 2.56 -10.79 9.41
N ASN A 20 2.75 -11.37 8.24
CA ASN A 20 1.83 -12.36 7.68
C ASN A 20 2.17 -13.77 8.18
N LYS A 21 1.17 -14.67 8.13
CA LYS A 21 1.33 -16.09 8.51
C LYS A 21 2.44 -16.80 7.74
N ASN A 22 2.69 -16.39 6.49
CA ASN A 22 3.75 -16.92 5.63
C ASN A 22 5.14 -16.30 5.89
N LYS A 23 5.32 -15.56 7.00
CA LYS A 23 6.54 -14.85 7.41
C LYS A 23 6.95 -13.65 6.53
N SER A 24 6.22 -13.35 5.46
CA SER A 24 6.38 -12.07 4.76
C SER A 24 5.85 -10.92 5.62
N LYS A 25 6.35 -9.71 5.39
CA LYS A 25 5.97 -8.51 6.12
C LYS A 25 5.46 -7.45 5.14
N ASP A 26 4.42 -6.74 5.55
CA ASP A 26 3.85 -5.60 4.82
C ASP A 26 4.33 -4.29 5.43
N PHE A 27 4.54 -3.30 4.58
CA PHE A 27 5.17 -2.03 4.94
C PHE A 27 4.36 -0.84 4.46
N GLY A 28 4.30 0.18 5.29
CA GLY A 28 3.90 1.52 4.88
C GLY A 28 2.41 1.70 4.72
N ILE A 29 2.06 2.88 4.21
CA ILE A 29 0.68 3.35 4.07
C ILE A 29 -0.17 2.44 3.16
N PHE A 30 0.46 1.75 2.18
CA PHE A 30 -0.20 0.83 1.26
C PHE A 30 0.06 -0.66 1.56
N GLN A 31 0.67 -0.99 2.71
CA GLN A 31 0.96 -2.37 3.13
C GLN A 31 1.63 -3.18 1.99
N ILE A 32 2.74 -2.66 1.47
CA ILE A 32 3.52 -3.26 0.39
C ILE A 32 4.30 -4.46 0.93
N ASN A 33 4.10 -5.63 0.33
CA ASN A 33 4.65 -6.89 0.82
C ASN A 33 6.11 -7.13 0.38
N ASN A 34 6.99 -7.48 1.31
CA ASN A 34 8.42 -7.71 1.05
C ASN A 34 8.76 -9.01 0.31
N LYS A 35 7.80 -9.91 0.12
CA LYS A 35 8.04 -11.12 -0.66
C LYS A 35 8.17 -10.82 -2.15
N TYR A 36 7.60 -9.70 -2.61
CA TYR A 36 7.44 -9.41 -4.04
C TYR A 36 7.94 -8.04 -4.47
N TRP A 37 7.78 -7.01 -3.63
CA TRP A 37 7.85 -5.62 -4.10
C TRP A 37 9.05 -4.84 -3.58
N CYS A 38 9.47 -5.10 -2.34
CA CYS A 38 10.61 -4.46 -1.71
C CYS A 38 11.42 -5.52 -0.96
N SER A 39 12.70 -5.23 -0.68
CA SER A 39 13.54 -6.14 0.12
C SER A 39 14.86 -5.45 0.49
N PRO A 40 15.57 -5.97 1.50
CA PRO A 40 17.02 -5.86 1.61
C PRO A 40 17.71 -7.05 0.90
N PRO A 41 18.66 -6.85 -0.02
CA PRO A 41 18.98 -5.59 -0.73
C PRO A 41 17.81 -5.17 -1.63
N ALA A 42 17.79 -3.91 -2.09
CA ALA A 42 16.72 -3.25 -2.87
C ALA A 42 16.32 -3.99 -4.16
N THR A 43 15.64 -5.12 -4.02
CA THR A 43 15.24 -6.05 -5.08
C THR A 43 13.71 -6.18 -5.07
N GLY A 44 13.16 -7.06 -5.91
CA GLY A 44 11.72 -7.15 -6.13
C GLY A 44 11.19 -6.10 -7.12
N GLY A 45 9.88 -6.04 -7.27
CA GLY A 45 9.21 -5.29 -8.34
C GLY A 45 9.42 -3.76 -8.28
N CYS A 46 9.63 -3.19 -7.09
CA CYS A 46 9.83 -1.75 -6.93
C CYS A 46 11.30 -1.34 -6.82
N LYS A 47 12.22 -2.31 -6.64
CA LYS A 47 13.68 -2.06 -6.52
C LYS A 47 14.02 -1.03 -5.43
N ILE A 48 13.39 -1.15 -4.27
CA ILE A 48 13.61 -0.27 -3.10
C ILE A 48 13.79 -1.09 -1.82
N PRO A 49 14.54 -0.58 -0.83
CA PRO A 49 14.54 -1.14 0.52
C PRO A 49 13.15 -0.99 1.17
N CYS A 50 12.62 -2.03 1.82
CA CYS A 50 11.31 -1.90 2.50
C CYS A 50 11.29 -0.84 3.61
N GLN A 51 12.45 -0.49 4.17
CA GLN A 51 12.56 0.55 5.18
C GLN A 51 12.26 1.95 4.64
N SER A 52 12.45 2.18 3.33
CA SER A 52 12.11 3.48 2.73
C SER A 52 10.61 3.75 2.79
N LEU A 53 9.77 2.72 2.83
CA LEU A 53 8.31 2.81 2.92
C LEU A 53 7.78 3.18 4.32
N LEU A 54 8.65 3.48 5.29
CA LEU A 54 8.29 3.73 6.68
C LEU A 54 8.66 5.15 7.11
N ASN A 55 8.17 6.14 6.36
CA ASN A 55 8.41 7.55 6.63
C ASN A 55 7.23 8.42 6.15
N ASP A 56 7.24 9.72 6.46
CA ASP A 56 6.11 10.61 6.16
C ASP A 56 6.03 11.03 4.67
N ASP A 57 7.16 11.00 3.95
CA ASP A 57 7.18 11.14 2.49
C ASP A 57 6.74 9.84 1.83
N ILE A 58 5.50 9.84 1.35
CA ILE A 58 4.86 8.73 0.66
C ILE A 58 5.18 8.67 -0.85
N SER A 59 6.18 9.40 -1.34
CA SER A 59 6.50 9.47 -2.78
C SER A 59 6.93 8.12 -3.34
N ASP A 60 7.78 7.39 -2.62
CA ASP A 60 8.25 6.06 -3.00
C ASP A 60 7.17 4.99 -2.77
N ASP A 61 6.39 5.07 -1.68
CA ASP A 61 5.16 4.29 -1.47
C ASP A 61 4.24 4.43 -2.68
N ALA A 62 3.98 5.67 -3.11
CA ALA A 62 3.05 5.94 -4.18
C ALA A 62 3.56 5.47 -5.54
N LYS A 63 4.87 5.59 -5.77
CA LYS A 63 5.53 5.04 -6.97
C LYS A 63 5.42 3.52 -6.99
N CYS A 64 5.70 2.85 -5.87
CA CYS A 64 5.64 1.39 -5.78
C CYS A 64 4.20 0.87 -5.92
N ALA A 65 3.22 1.47 -5.24
CA ALA A 65 1.81 1.09 -5.39
C ALA A 65 1.28 1.31 -6.81
N LYS A 66 1.76 2.31 -7.56
CA LYS A 66 1.47 2.43 -9.00
C LYS A 66 2.04 1.25 -9.80
N THR A 67 3.25 0.78 -9.49
CA THR A 67 3.84 -0.41 -10.11
C THR A 67 3.00 -1.66 -9.84
N ILE A 68 2.58 -1.87 -8.60
CA ILE A 68 1.71 -2.99 -8.21
C ILE A 68 0.37 -2.91 -8.95
N TYR A 69 -0.22 -1.71 -9.02
CA TYR A 69 -1.47 -1.50 -9.74
C TYR A 69 -1.35 -1.82 -11.23
N LYS A 70 -0.25 -1.45 -11.88
CA LYS A 70 0.01 -1.81 -13.29
C LYS A 70 0.12 -3.32 -13.49
N SER A 71 0.69 -4.05 -12.53
CA SER A 71 0.85 -5.50 -12.60
C SER A 71 -0.44 -6.26 -12.30
N SER A 72 -1.14 -5.91 -11.23
CA SER A 72 -2.20 -6.73 -10.65
C SER A 72 -3.51 -5.98 -10.40
N GLY A 73 -3.56 -4.67 -10.62
CA GLY A 73 -4.70 -3.82 -10.27
C GLY A 73 -4.94 -3.77 -8.75
N PHE A 74 -6.08 -3.22 -8.32
CA PHE A 74 -6.41 -3.10 -6.90
C PHE A 74 -6.65 -4.43 -6.17
N LYS A 75 -6.87 -5.53 -6.91
CA LYS A 75 -7.08 -6.86 -6.32
C LYS A 75 -5.84 -7.44 -5.63
N ALA A 76 -4.66 -6.81 -5.79
CA ALA A 76 -3.46 -7.17 -5.02
C ALA A 76 -3.58 -6.90 -3.51
N TRP A 77 -4.54 -6.07 -3.11
CA TRP A 77 -4.74 -5.62 -1.73
C TRP A 77 -5.99 -6.24 -1.11
N TYR A 78 -5.81 -7.07 -0.08
CA TYR A 78 -6.91 -7.76 0.59
C TYR A 78 -7.82 -6.79 1.35
N GLY A 79 -7.27 -5.78 2.01
CA GLY A 79 -8.03 -4.73 2.70
C GLY A 79 -8.90 -3.97 1.70
N TRP A 80 -8.36 -3.62 0.54
CA TRP A 80 -9.14 -2.99 -0.53
C TRP A 80 -10.27 -3.89 -1.04
N ARG A 81 -10.00 -5.17 -1.29
CA ARG A 81 -11.04 -6.12 -1.74
C ARG A 81 -12.20 -6.21 -0.75
N ALA A 82 -11.90 -6.29 0.55
CA ALA A 82 -12.91 -6.42 1.58
C ALA A 82 -13.69 -5.12 1.86
N LYS A 83 -13.01 -3.96 1.79
CA LYS A 83 -13.56 -2.69 2.30
C LYS A 83 -13.89 -1.67 1.22
N CYS A 84 -13.35 -1.80 0.00
CA CYS A 84 -13.47 -0.78 -1.04
C CYS A 84 -14.14 -1.29 -2.32
N GLN A 85 -13.93 -2.56 -2.69
CA GLN A 85 -14.47 -3.11 -3.93
C GLN A 85 -16.01 -3.05 -3.93
N GLY A 86 -16.58 -2.46 -4.98
CA GLY A 86 -18.04 -2.30 -5.14
C GLY A 86 -18.70 -1.31 -4.18
N LYS A 87 -17.94 -0.60 -3.33
CA LYS A 87 -18.49 0.36 -2.37
C LYS A 87 -18.38 1.80 -2.88
N ASN A 88 -19.28 2.66 -2.42
CA ASN A 88 -19.16 4.09 -2.65
C ASN A 88 -18.00 4.66 -1.83
N THR A 89 -16.88 4.92 -2.51
CA THR A 89 -15.65 5.45 -1.90
C THR A 89 -15.55 6.98 -1.99
N ALA A 90 -16.55 7.67 -2.56
CA ALA A 90 -16.60 9.14 -2.58
C ALA A 90 -16.68 9.73 -1.17
N VAL A 91 -17.17 8.96 -0.19
CA VAL A 91 -17.22 9.35 1.22
C VAL A 91 -15.86 9.77 1.78
N TYR A 92 -14.77 9.20 1.26
CA TYR A 92 -13.40 9.50 1.70
C TYR A 92 -12.85 10.82 1.16
N LEU A 93 -13.54 11.43 0.18
CA LEU A 93 -13.17 12.71 -0.42
C LEU A 93 -14.11 13.84 -0.01
N ARG A 94 -15.13 13.55 0.80
CA ARG A 94 -16.07 14.58 1.28
C ARG A 94 -15.32 15.59 2.14
N GLY A 95 -15.50 16.88 1.82
CA GLY A 95 -14.83 17.98 2.51
C GLY A 95 -13.37 18.20 2.09
N CYS A 96 -12.83 17.42 1.15
CA CYS A 96 -11.56 17.73 0.52
C CYS A 96 -11.76 18.81 -0.54
N ASN A 97 -10.89 19.82 -0.56
CA ASN A 97 -10.76 20.75 -1.67
C ASN A 97 -9.69 20.20 -2.63
N LEU A 98 -10.09 19.68 -3.78
CA LEU A 98 -9.24 18.92 -4.72
C LEU A 98 -8.84 19.74 -5.94
#